data_AF-A0A7V5LZB5-F1
#
_entry.id   AF-A0A7V5LZB5-F1
#
_cell.length_a   1.000
_cell.length_b   1.000
_cell.length_c   1.000
_cell.angle_alpha   90.00
_cell.angle_beta   90.00
_cell.angle_gamma   90.00
#
_symmetry.space_group_name_H-M   'P 1'
#
loop_
_entity.id
_entity.type
_entity.pdbx_description
1 polymer ?
#
loop_
_entity_poly.entity_id
_entity_poly.type
_entity_poly.pdbx_seq_one_letter_code
_entity_poly.pdbx_strand_id
1 'polypeptide(L)'
;MPANLPPQYYEAERRYREAKSIEEKISILQEMLAIMPKHKGTDKLQADLRAKISKLKKSVEKKKGPARKYQPYLIKKEGAAQVILAGPPNTGKSSILAALTKASPEIAPYPFTTHEPKVGMMPYENIKIQLVDTPPICPEVNFPWMGEVIRRGDLVAVILDAGGDDILEQVEMVLERLREFKIRVDEERPSEEKEQEKSLFYSKIALVANKDDLPGAEERISILKEFYKERFPVIPLCTTSAFKLDNFKREIYRCLGIIRVYTKAPGKQPDMEDPVVLKKGSLVIDAARAIHKDFAKNLKYARIWGKNEFKGQKVEREHPLEEGDVLEFHI
;
A
#
# COMPACT_ATOMS: atom_id res chain seq x y z
N MET A 1 -6.38 -2.09 40.26
CA MET A 1 -5.60 -3.26 39.79
C MET A 1 -4.68 -2.77 38.68
N PRO A 2 -3.40 -3.18 38.63
CA PRO A 2 -2.56 -2.85 37.48
C PRO A 2 -3.23 -3.42 36.23
N ALA A 3 -3.46 -2.56 35.23
CA ALA A 3 -4.00 -3.01 33.96
C ALA A 3 -3.01 -4.01 33.34
N ASN A 4 -3.50 -5.17 32.89
CA ASN A 4 -2.67 -6.11 32.17
C ASN A 4 -2.41 -5.56 30.77
N LEU A 5 -1.27 -4.87 30.62
CA LEU A 5 -0.88 -4.25 29.36
C LEU A 5 -0.07 -5.25 28.51
N PRO A 6 -0.26 -5.25 27.18
CA PRO A 6 0.44 -6.15 26.28
C PRO A 6 1.96 -5.87 26.28
N PRO A 7 2.84 -6.87 26.05
CA PRO A 7 4.30 -6.71 26.08
C PRO A 7 4.81 -5.54 25.21
N GLN A 8 4.15 -5.31 24.08
CA GLN A 8 4.47 -4.24 23.13
C GLN A 8 4.29 -2.84 23.75
N TYR A 9 3.41 -2.68 24.74
CA TYR A 9 3.24 -1.43 25.47
C TYR A 9 4.49 -1.06 26.27
N TYR A 10 5.09 -2.03 26.97
CA TYR A 10 6.29 -1.79 27.79
C TYR A 10 7.52 -1.52 26.94
N GLU A 11 7.58 -2.06 25.73
CA GLU A 11 8.61 -1.75 24.74
C GLU A 11 8.47 -0.32 24.21
N ALA A 12 7.25 0.12 23.91
CA ALA A 12 6.96 1.50 23.57
C ALA A 12 7.27 2.46 24.73
N GLU A 13 6.97 2.08 25.98
CA GLU A 13 7.32 2.89 27.14
C GLU A 13 8.84 3.07 27.32
N ARG A 14 9.64 2.01 27.08
CA ARG A 14 11.11 2.11 27.11
C ARG A 14 11.62 3.08 26.06
N ARG A 15 11.14 2.97 24.82
CA ARG A 15 11.47 3.92 23.75
C ARG A 15 11.10 5.35 24.09
N TYR A 16 9.94 5.57 24.73
CA TYR A 16 9.51 6.92 25.12
C TYR A 16 10.50 7.58 26.07
N ARG A 17 11.12 6.79 26.97
CA ARG A 17 12.15 7.27 27.91
C ARG A 17 13.47 7.59 27.19
N GLU A 18 13.81 6.82 26.16
CA GLU A 18 15.05 6.97 25.39
C GLU A 18 14.97 8.06 24.30
N ALA A 19 13.76 8.40 23.86
CA ALA A 19 13.51 9.38 22.81
C ALA A 19 14.10 10.76 23.13
N LYS A 20 14.79 11.35 22.15
CA LYS A 20 15.50 12.63 22.31
C LYS A 20 14.73 13.80 21.72
N SER A 21 13.94 13.57 20.67
CA SER A 21 13.15 14.64 20.03
C SER A 21 11.72 14.71 20.56
N ILE A 22 11.10 15.90 20.46
CA ILE A 22 9.71 16.11 20.90
C ILE A 22 8.76 15.38 19.93
N GLU A 23 9.07 15.41 18.65
CA GLU A 23 8.33 14.72 17.59
C GLU A 23 8.30 13.21 17.80
N GLU A 24 9.46 12.61 18.10
CA GLU A 24 9.59 11.18 18.43
C GLU A 24 8.80 10.83 19.70
N LYS A 25 8.87 11.66 20.75
CA LYS A 25 8.08 11.46 21.98
C LYS A 25 6.56 11.50 21.73
N ILE A 26 6.08 12.43 20.90
CA ILE A 26 4.66 12.51 20.52
C ILE A 26 4.26 11.22 19.82
N SER A 27 5.09 10.76 18.89
CA SER A 27 4.83 9.56 18.09
C SER A 27 4.74 8.31 18.96
N ILE A 28 5.67 8.12 19.91
CA ILE A 28 5.68 6.94 20.79
C ILE A 28 4.48 6.95 21.73
N LEU A 29 4.07 8.12 22.25
CA LEU A 29 2.87 8.21 23.08
C LEU A 29 1.60 7.85 22.30
N GLN A 30 1.53 8.21 21.01
CA GLN A 30 0.43 7.82 20.13
C GLN A 30 0.40 6.30 19.91
N GLU A 31 1.56 5.67 19.76
CA GLU A 31 1.68 4.21 19.65
C GLU A 31 1.25 3.50 20.95
N MET A 32 1.71 3.96 22.12
CA MET A 32 1.27 3.44 23.41
C MET A 32 -0.25 3.48 23.57
N LEU A 33 -0.88 4.51 23.01
CA LEU A 33 -2.33 4.65 23.02
C LEU A 33 -3.03 3.71 22.03
N ALA A 34 -2.42 3.43 20.89
CA ALA A 34 -2.96 2.51 19.88
C ALA A 34 -2.89 1.03 20.30
N ILE A 35 -1.84 0.63 21.01
CA ILE A 35 -1.60 -0.77 21.43
C ILE A 35 -2.42 -1.14 22.69
N MET A 36 -2.72 -0.16 23.53
CA MET A 36 -3.33 -0.38 24.84
C MET A 36 -4.77 -0.91 24.75
N PRO A 37 -5.15 -1.94 25.56
CA PRO A 37 -6.52 -2.44 25.65
C PRO A 37 -7.50 -1.35 26.08
N LYS A 38 -8.70 -1.31 25.48
CA LYS A 38 -9.71 -0.28 25.73
C LYS A 38 -10.83 -0.81 26.62
N HIS A 39 -10.64 -0.73 27.94
CA HIS A 39 -11.63 -1.14 28.94
C HIS A 39 -11.48 -0.31 30.22
N LYS A 40 -12.46 -0.32 31.13
CA LYS A 40 -12.46 0.50 32.36
C LYS A 40 -11.16 0.48 33.18
N GLY A 41 -10.40 -0.62 33.14
CA GLY A 41 -9.10 -0.74 33.80
C GLY A 41 -7.97 0.15 33.24
N THR A 42 -8.08 0.69 32.02
CA THR A 42 -7.04 1.49 31.33
C THR A 42 -7.46 2.93 31.06
N ASP A 43 -8.67 3.35 31.43
CA ASP A 43 -9.23 4.69 31.11
C ASP A 43 -8.37 5.84 31.64
N LYS A 44 -7.86 5.71 32.88
CA LYS A 44 -6.98 6.72 33.48
C LYS A 44 -5.67 6.86 32.70
N LEU A 45 -5.09 5.73 32.28
CA LEU A 45 -3.84 5.70 31.52
C LEU A 45 -4.03 6.28 30.11
N GLN A 46 -5.17 6.01 29.48
CA GLN A 46 -5.57 6.64 28.21
C GLN A 46 -5.65 8.16 28.32
N ALA A 47 -6.31 8.66 29.37
CA ALA A 47 -6.41 10.10 29.62
C ALA A 47 -5.02 10.74 29.82
N ASP A 48 -4.14 10.08 30.59
CA ASP A 48 -2.77 10.57 30.84
C ASP A 48 -1.93 10.64 29.57
N LEU A 49 -2.01 9.63 28.69
CA LEU A 49 -1.32 9.64 27.39
C LEU A 49 -1.82 10.75 26.48
N ARG A 50 -3.15 10.95 26.38
CA ARG A 50 -3.75 12.05 25.59
C ARG A 50 -3.30 13.42 26.10
N ALA A 51 -3.27 13.61 27.42
CA ALA A 51 -2.81 14.84 28.03
C ALA A 51 -1.33 15.13 27.71
N LYS A 52 -0.46 14.11 27.78
CA LYS A 52 0.96 14.24 27.41
C LYS A 52 1.15 14.59 25.93
N ILE A 53 0.42 13.94 25.02
CA ILE A 53 0.45 14.23 23.57
C ILE A 53 0.07 15.69 23.32
N SER A 54 -1.03 16.15 23.92
CA SER A 54 -1.52 17.54 23.76
C SER A 54 -0.49 18.57 24.23
N LYS A 55 0.14 18.34 25.40
CA LYS A 55 1.18 19.22 25.95
C LYS A 55 2.42 19.30 25.05
N LEU A 56 2.87 18.18 24.51
CA LEU A 56 4.03 18.14 23.62
C LEU A 56 3.73 18.80 22.26
N LYS A 57 2.55 18.57 21.66
CA LYS A 57 2.13 19.23 20.41
C LYS A 57 2.14 20.76 20.52
N LYS A 58 1.58 21.31 21.60
CA LYS A 58 1.62 22.77 21.89
C LYS A 58 3.04 23.33 22.01
N SER A 59 4.01 22.50 22.39
CA SER A 59 5.42 22.90 22.54
C SER A 59 6.16 22.96 21.20
N VAL A 60 5.72 22.18 20.19
CA VAL A 60 6.24 22.21 18.81
C VAL A 60 5.71 23.43 18.06
N GLU A 61 4.43 23.76 18.22
CA GLU A 61 3.78 24.91 17.56
C GLU A 61 4.40 26.26 17.98
N LYS A 62 4.87 26.38 19.23
CA LYS A 62 5.53 27.60 19.72
C LYS A 62 6.94 27.86 19.15
N LYS A 63 7.55 26.91 18.43
CA LYS A 63 8.96 26.98 17.99
C LYS A 63 9.20 27.17 16.49
N LYS A 64 8.18 27.20 15.63
CA LYS A 64 8.40 27.22 14.16
C LYS A 64 8.12 28.60 13.52
N GLY A 65 9.19 29.27 13.08
CA GLY A 65 9.15 30.26 11.99
C GLY A 65 9.02 29.58 10.61
N PRO A 66 8.97 30.35 9.49
CA PRO A 66 8.63 29.81 8.18
C PRO A 66 9.84 29.12 7.55
N ALA A 67 10.00 27.81 7.80
CA ALA A 67 11.06 27.00 7.18
C ALA A 67 10.47 25.96 6.22
N ARG A 68 11.11 25.86 5.05
CA ARG A 68 10.96 24.87 3.97
C ARG A 68 10.47 23.51 4.50
N LYS A 69 9.33 23.01 4.00
CA LYS A 69 8.72 21.72 4.36
C LYS A 69 9.71 20.56 4.10
N TYR A 70 10.44 20.16 5.13
CA TYR A 70 11.14 18.88 5.18
C TYR A 70 10.08 17.76 5.12
N GLN A 71 10.17 16.87 4.12
CA GLN A 71 9.27 15.72 3.94
C GLN A 71 10.03 14.42 4.26
N PRO A 72 10.22 14.06 5.54
CA PRO A 72 11.02 12.90 5.92
C PRO A 72 10.44 11.54 5.50
N TYR A 73 9.19 11.47 5.06
CA TYR A 73 8.47 10.22 4.79
C TYR A 73 8.26 9.95 3.30
N LEU A 74 9.12 10.48 2.44
CA LEU A 74 9.04 10.26 0.99
C LEU A 74 9.62 8.89 0.62
N ILE A 75 8.75 7.89 0.47
CA ILE A 75 9.13 6.58 -0.09
C ILE A 75 9.15 6.69 -1.61
N LYS A 76 10.30 6.41 -2.22
CA LYS A 76 10.41 6.31 -3.68
C LYS A 76 9.75 5.01 -4.16
N LYS A 77 9.02 5.10 -5.26
CA LYS A 77 8.47 3.91 -5.93
C LYS A 77 9.59 3.08 -6.50
N GLU A 78 9.53 1.78 -6.25
CA GLU A 78 10.46 0.80 -6.77
C GLU A 78 9.70 -0.41 -7.32
N GLY A 79 10.31 -1.10 -8.28
CA GLY A 79 9.70 -2.25 -8.94
C GLY A 79 8.52 -1.87 -9.84
N ALA A 80 7.63 -2.84 -10.06
CA ALA A 80 6.51 -2.76 -10.98
C ALA A 80 5.39 -1.83 -10.51
N ALA A 81 5.17 -1.75 -9.20
CA ALA A 81 4.12 -0.94 -8.58
C ALA A 81 4.35 -0.83 -7.06
N GLN A 82 3.73 0.17 -6.44
CA GLN A 82 3.71 0.36 -4.98
C GLN A 82 2.31 0.10 -4.40
N VAL A 83 2.19 -0.86 -3.48
CA VAL A 83 0.95 -1.21 -2.78
C VAL A 83 1.05 -0.81 -1.32
N ILE A 84 0.07 -0.06 -0.84
CA ILE A 84 0.02 0.45 0.53
C ILE A 84 -0.87 -0.48 1.37
N LEU A 85 -0.31 -1.07 2.43
CA LEU A 85 -1.05 -1.84 3.41
C LEU A 85 -1.58 -0.88 4.48
N ALA A 86 -2.89 -0.68 4.50
CA ALA A 86 -3.57 0.26 5.39
C ALA A 86 -4.66 -0.46 6.17
N GLY A 87 -4.87 -0.12 7.44
CA GLY A 87 -5.93 -0.77 8.22
C GLY A 87 -5.80 -0.60 9.73
N PRO A 88 -6.82 -1.05 10.48
CA PRO A 88 -6.87 -1.00 11.94
C PRO A 88 -5.65 -1.65 12.63
N PRO A 89 -5.42 -1.40 13.93
CA PRO A 89 -4.44 -2.16 14.70
C PRO A 89 -4.80 -3.65 14.70
N ASN A 90 -3.79 -4.51 14.85
CA ASN A 90 -3.93 -5.96 15.01
C ASN A 90 -4.60 -6.74 13.85
N THR A 91 -4.80 -6.13 12.67
CA THR A 91 -5.30 -6.82 11.47
C THR A 91 -4.23 -7.64 10.74
N GLY A 92 -2.96 -7.55 11.16
CA GLY A 92 -1.87 -8.37 10.63
C GLY A 92 -1.06 -7.76 9.47
N LYS A 93 -1.12 -6.44 9.25
CA LYS A 93 -0.38 -5.74 8.18
C LYS A 93 1.12 -6.10 8.12
N SER A 94 1.83 -6.01 9.24
CA SER A 94 3.26 -6.34 9.30
C SER A 94 3.53 -7.83 9.09
N SER A 95 2.61 -8.70 9.51
CA SER A 95 2.71 -10.15 9.27
C SER A 95 2.54 -10.48 7.80
N ILE A 96 1.63 -9.79 7.10
CA ILE A 96 1.44 -9.91 5.65
C ILE A 96 2.70 -9.46 4.92
N LEU A 97 3.26 -8.31 5.29
CA LEU A 97 4.53 -7.82 4.72
C LEU A 97 5.62 -8.88 4.87
N ALA A 98 5.86 -9.36 6.09
CA ALA A 98 6.90 -10.35 6.38
C ALA A 98 6.68 -11.68 5.63
N ALA A 99 5.44 -12.14 5.50
CA ALA A 99 5.12 -13.39 4.81
C ALA A 99 5.30 -13.29 3.28
N LEU A 100 5.12 -12.10 2.70
CA LEU A 100 5.16 -11.88 1.25
C LEU A 100 6.54 -11.48 0.72
N THR A 101 7.43 -11.00 1.60
CA THR A 101 8.77 -10.55 1.21
C THR A 101 9.76 -11.67 1.53
N LYS A 102 10.37 -12.30 0.50
CA LYS A 102 11.37 -13.39 0.65
C LYS A 102 12.66 -12.99 1.40
N ALA A 103 12.81 -11.72 1.74
CA ALA A 103 13.92 -11.24 2.54
C ALA A 103 13.43 -11.03 3.97
N SER A 104 14.24 -11.45 4.94
CA SER A 104 14.34 -10.72 6.20
C SER A 104 14.31 -9.24 5.83
N PRO A 105 13.31 -8.45 6.29
CA PRO A 105 13.32 -7.02 6.00
C PRO A 105 14.74 -6.52 6.26
N GLU A 106 15.30 -5.69 5.38
CA GLU A 106 16.53 -4.98 5.77
C GLU A 106 16.15 -4.18 7.03
N ILE A 107 16.43 -4.79 8.18
CA ILE A 107 16.26 -4.20 9.48
C ILE A 107 17.37 -3.17 9.50
N ALA A 108 17.06 -1.94 9.08
CA ALA A 108 17.74 -0.80 9.66
C ALA A 108 17.73 -1.04 11.19
N PRO A 109 18.88 -0.95 11.88
CA PRO A 109 19.16 -1.67 13.13
C PRO A 109 18.47 -1.03 14.33
N TYR A 110 17.14 -0.94 14.31
CA TYR A 110 16.34 -0.37 15.37
C TYR A 110 15.15 -1.28 15.66
N PRO A 111 15.16 -1.96 16.81
CA PRO A 111 13.99 -2.70 17.25
C PRO A 111 12.87 -1.68 17.58
N PHE A 112 11.64 -2.02 17.15
CA PHE A 112 10.38 -1.26 17.34
C PHE A 112 10.11 -0.05 16.42
N THR A 113 10.11 -0.21 15.11
CA THR A 113 9.75 0.87 14.17
C THR A 113 8.30 0.76 13.71
N THR A 114 7.38 1.48 14.35
CA THR A 114 6.04 1.79 13.80
C THR A 114 5.73 3.28 13.90
N HIS A 115 6.72 4.08 13.53
CA HIS A 115 6.57 5.50 13.19
C HIS A 115 6.95 5.79 11.75
N GLU A 116 7.70 4.88 11.14
CA GLU A 116 8.12 4.97 9.75
C GLU A 116 7.49 3.80 8.99
N PRO A 117 6.96 4.05 7.79
CA PRO A 117 6.37 3.01 6.98
C PRO A 117 7.44 1.98 6.60
N LYS A 118 7.14 0.68 6.80
CA LYS A 118 8.09 -0.40 6.43
C LYS A 118 7.89 -0.76 4.98
N VAL A 119 8.99 -0.92 4.26
CA VAL A 119 8.98 -1.26 2.84
C VAL A 119 9.52 -2.66 2.66
N GLY A 120 8.92 -3.42 1.75
CA GLY A 120 9.45 -4.72 1.36
C GLY A 120 9.04 -5.10 -0.06
N MET A 121 9.85 -5.91 -0.72
CA MET A 121 9.63 -6.31 -2.10
C MET A 121 8.95 -7.68 -2.18
N MET A 122 7.72 -7.71 -2.67
CA MET A 122 6.96 -8.92 -2.94
C MET A 122 7.28 -9.43 -4.35
N PRO A 123 7.97 -10.57 -4.49
CA PRO A 123 8.18 -11.17 -5.80
C PRO A 123 6.85 -11.74 -6.33
N TYR A 124 6.55 -11.44 -7.59
CA TYR A 124 5.43 -12.02 -8.32
C TYR A 124 5.92 -12.39 -9.73
N GLU A 125 5.99 -13.69 -10.01
CA GLU A 125 6.60 -14.21 -11.24
C GLU A 125 8.01 -13.60 -11.46
N ASN A 126 8.24 -12.87 -12.55
CA ASN A 126 9.49 -12.20 -12.89
C ASN A 126 9.53 -10.70 -12.56
N ILE A 127 8.56 -10.19 -11.79
CA ILE A 127 8.54 -8.80 -11.33
C ILE A 127 8.57 -8.70 -9.80
N LYS A 128 8.88 -7.51 -9.29
CA LYS A 128 8.79 -7.17 -7.86
C LYS A 128 7.78 -6.06 -7.66
N ILE A 129 6.88 -6.24 -6.70
CA ILE A 129 5.90 -5.24 -6.28
C ILE A 129 6.31 -4.73 -4.89
N GLN A 130 6.44 -3.42 -4.74
CA GLN A 130 6.81 -2.80 -3.48
C GLN A 130 5.59 -2.74 -2.55
N LEU A 131 5.67 -3.37 -1.39
CA LEU A 131 4.68 -3.29 -0.33
C LEU A 131 5.13 -2.25 0.70
N VAL A 132 4.20 -1.41 1.15
CA VAL A 132 4.44 -0.39 2.16
C VAL A 132 3.48 -0.60 3.32
N ASP A 133 3.98 -1.08 4.45
CA ASP A 133 3.23 -1.22 5.69
C ASP A 133 3.14 0.13 6.41
N THR A 134 1.91 0.61 6.61
CA THR A 134 1.65 1.90 7.26
C THR A 134 1.28 1.73 8.74
N PRO A 135 1.48 2.77 9.57
CA PRO A 135 0.96 2.78 10.92
C PRO A 135 -0.55 2.49 10.97
N PRO A 136 -1.08 1.96 12.09
CA PRO A 136 -2.49 1.68 12.23
C PRO A 136 -3.38 2.89 11.95
N ILE A 137 -4.47 2.65 11.22
CA ILE A 137 -5.56 3.61 11.06
C ILE A 137 -6.53 3.40 12.22
N CYS A 138 -6.65 4.38 13.12
CA CYS A 138 -7.62 4.36 14.22
C CYS A 138 -8.04 5.79 14.58
N PRO A 139 -9.22 6.03 15.18
CA PRO A 139 -9.74 7.36 15.49
C PRO A 139 -8.78 8.20 16.35
N GLU A 140 -8.10 7.56 17.28
CA GLU A 140 -7.33 8.24 18.32
C GLU A 140 -5.96 8.75 17.87
N VAL A 141 -5.43 8.20 16.77
CA VAL A 141 -4.11 8.53 16.26
C VAL A 141 -4.22 9.01 14.83
N ASN A 142 -3.77 10.25 14.61
CA ASN A 142 -3.64 10.83 13.29
C ASN A 142 -2.17 11.14 13.00
N PHE A 143 -1.67 10.56 11.90
CA PHE A 143 -0.35 10.81 11.32
C PHE A 143 -0.51 11.67 10.05
N PRO A 144 -0.25 12.99 10.11
CA PRO A 144 -0.50 13.89 8.96
C PRO A 144 0.25 13.51 7.67
N TRP A 145 1.41 12.86 7.80
CA TRP A 145 2.22 12.42 6.67
C TRP A 145 1.70 11.13 6.00
N MET A 146 0.86 10.35 6.69
CA MET A 146 0.35 9.08 6.18
C MET A 146 -0.49 9.29 4.91
N GLY A 147 -1.26 10.37 4.85
CA GLY A 147 -2.00 10.74 3.65
C GLY A 147 -1.10 10.95 2.43
N GLU A 148 0.11 11.50 2.58
CA GLU A 148 1.06 11.69 1.47
C GLU A 148 1.65 10.35 0.98
N VAL A 149 1.87 9.41 1.89
CA VAL A 149 2.34 8.06 1.55
C VAL A 149 1.24 7.28 0.83
N ILE A 150 0.02 7.26 1.37
CA ILE A 150 -1.11 6.54 0.76
C ILE A 150 -1.42 7.10 -0.64
N ARG A 151 -1.40 8.44 -0.82
CA ARG A 151 -1.67 9.10 -2.12
C ARG A 151 -0.67 8.75 -3.22
N ARG A 152 0.53 8.31 -2.86
CA ARG A 152 1.54 7.90 -3.84
C ARG A 152 1.37 6.45 -4.28
N GLY A 153 0.73 5.60 -3.49
CA GLY A 153 0.49 4.21 -3.85
C GLY A 153 -0.27 4.03 -5.16
N ASP A 154 0.02 2.96 -5.89
CA ASP A 154 -0.73 2.52 -7.06
C ASP A 154 -2.01 1.74 -6.67
N LEU A 155 -2.02 1.15 -5.48
CA LEU A 155 -3.13 0.42 -4.87
C LEU A 155 -3.08 0.55 -3.35
N VAL A 156 -4.24 0.71 -2.71
CA VAL A 156 -4.39 0.64 -1.25
C VAL A 156 -5.07 -0.68 -0.90
N ALA A 157 -4.32 -1.58 -0.27
CA ALA A 157 -4.84 -2.82 0.29
C ALA A 157 -5.30 -2.57 1.73
N VAL A 158 -6.62 -2.50 1.92
CA VAL A 158 -7.25 -2.28 3.23
C VAL A 158 -7.30 -3.61 3.96
N ILE A 159 -6.44 -3.79 4.96
CA ILE A 159 -6.30 -5.01 5.74
C ILE A 159 -7.26 -5.00 6.93
N LEU A 160 -8.18 -5.95 6.94
CA LEU A 160 -9.25 -6.13 7.92
C LEU A 160 -9.04 -7.42 8.71
N ASP A 161 -9.54 -7.47 9.94
CA ASP A 161 -9.56 -8.69 10.75
C ASP A 161 -10.85 -9.47 10.54
N ALA A 162 -10.78 -10.61 9.86
CA ALA A 162 -11.92 -11.51 9.68
C ALA A 162 -12.22 -12.36 10.92
N GLY A 163 -11.38 -12.34 11.94
CA GLY A 163 -11.62 -13.01 13.22
C GLY A 163 -12.54 -12.25 14.17
N GLY A 164 -12.70 -10.94 14.00
CA GLY A 164 -13.53 -10.08 14.83
C GLY A 164 -14.89 -9.79 14.21
N ASP A 165 -15.89 -9.54 15.05
CA ASP A 165 -17.27 -9.24 14.63
C ASP A 165 -17.46 -7.79 14.12
N ASP A 166 -16.40 -6.99 14.14
CA ASP A 166 -16.36 -5.57 13.77
C ASP A 166 -15.85 -5.33 12.34
N ILE A 167 -15.81 -6.35 11.47
CA ILE A 167 -15.19 -6.25 10.13
C ILE A 167 -15.79 -5.13 9.26
N LEU A 168 -17.11 -4.89 9.35
CA LEU A 168 -17.78 -3.83 8.60
C LEU A 168 -17.44 -2.44 9.17
N GLU A 169 -17.41 -2.31 10.48
CA GLU A 169 -17.00 -1.07 11.18
C GLU A 169 -15.56 -0.71 10.83
N GLN A 170 -14.67 -1.71 10.73
CA GLN A 170 -13.28 -1.52 10.31
C GLN A 170 -13.18 -0.94 8.89
N VAL A 171 -14.02 -1.39 7.95
CA VAL A 171 -14.07 -0.83 6.58
C VAL A 171 -14.48 0.63 6.63
N GLU A 172 -15.59 0.93 7.29
CA GLU A 172 -16.13 2.29 7.37
C GLU A 172 -15.12 3.26 7.99
N MET A 173 -14.50 2.86 9.09
CA MET A 173 -13.47 3.63 9.78
C MET A 173 -12.26 3.92 8.86
N VAL A 174 -11.78 2.92 8.11
CA VAL A 174 -10.64 3.13 7.19
C VAL A 174 -11.04 4.05 6.04
N LEU A 175 -12.22 3.85 5.44
CA LEU A 175 -12.71 4.69 4.34
C LEU A 175 -12.91 6.14 4.81
N GLU A 176 -13.47 6.35 6.00
CA GLU A 176 -13.60 7.69 6.59
C GLU A 176 -12.22 8.34 6.79
N ARG A 177 -11.25 7.59 7.31
CA ARG A 177 -9.87 8.10 7.46
C ARG A 177 -9.24 8.46 6.12
N LEU A 178 -9.42 7.64 5.09
CA LEU A 178 -8.94 7.95 3.74
C LEU A 178 -9.60 9.25 3.23
N ARG A 179 -10.89 9.45 3.52
CA ARG A 179 -11.59 10.68 3.15
C ARG A 179 -11.02 11.92 3.84
N GLU A 180 -10.64 11.83 5.10
CA GLU A 180 -9.95 12.91 5.83
C GLU A 180 -8.60 13.26 5.19
N PHE A 181 -7.90 12.28 4.62
CA PHE A 181 -6.68 12.49 3.84
C PHE A 181 -6.92 12.99 2.41
N LYS A 182 -8.17 13.32 2.07
CA LYS A 182 -8.61 13.72 0.72
C LYS A 182 -8.40 12.62 -0.33
N ILE A 183 -8.41 11.36 0.11
CA ILE A 183 -8.32 10.19 -0.74
C ILE A 183 -9.74 9.67 -0.97
N ARG A 184 -10.10 9.44 -2.23
CA ARG A 184 -11.37 8.89 -2.70
C ARG A 184 -11.07 7.62 -3.51
N VAL A 185 -12.11 6.81 -3.69
CA VAL A 185 -12.00 5.56 -4.44
C VAL A 185 -11.98 5.88 -5.93
N ASP A 186 -11.22 5.13 -6.73
CA ASP A 186 -11.01 5.43 -8.16
C ASP A 186 -12.32 5.50 -8.98
N GLU A 187 -13.34 4.73 -8.57
CA GLU A 187 -14.67 4.71 -9.20
C GLU A 187 -15.46 6.03 -9.03
N GLU A 188 -15.17 6.79 -7.98
CA GLU A 188 -15.77 8.11 -7.73
C GLU A 188 -15.10 9.21 -8.59
N ARG A 189 -14.13 8.87 -9.44
CA ARG A 189 -13.43 9.84 -10.29
C ARG A 189 -14.40 10.42 -11.33
N PRO A 190 -14.60 11.74 -11.37
CA PRO A 190 -15.43 12.39 -12.37
C PRO A 190 -14.93 12.11 -13.79
N SER A 191 -15.87 11.93 -14.74
CA SER A 191 -15.57 11.77 -16.17
C SER A 191 -15.04 13.05 -16.82
N GLU A 192 -15.31 14.21 -16.20
CA GLU A 192 -14.84 15.52 -16.63
C GLU A 192 -14.10 16.18 -15.47
N GLU A 193 -12.91 16.73 -15.74
CA GLU A 193 -12.11 17.48 -14.77
C GLU A 193 -12.84 18.77 -14.37
N LYS A 194 -13.84 18.67 -13.48
CA LYS A 194 -14.39 19.86 -12.83
C LYS A 194 -13.29 20.47 -11.97
N GLU A 195 -12.82 21.62 -12.44
CA GLU A 195 -11.64 22.35 -11.97
C GLU A 195 -11.66 22.73 -10.48
N GLN A 196 -12.78 22.50 -9.78
CA GLN A 196 -13.04 22.89 -8.39
C GLN A 196 -12.48 21.91 -7.34
N GLU A 197 -12.05 20.69 -7.70
CA GLU A 197 -11.54 19.71 -6.73
C GLU A 197 -10.06 19.32 -6.94
N LYS A 198 -9.19 20.27 -7.33
CA LYS A 198 -7.73 20.08 -7.51
C LYS A 198 -6.96 19.53 -6.28
N SER A 199 -7.64 19.27 -5.16
CA SER A 199 -7.07 18.74 -3.91
C SER A 199 -7.45 17.29 -3.59
N LEU A 200 -8.35 16.66 -4.37
CA LEU A 200 -8.75 15.27 -4.15
C LEU A 200 -7.82 14.32 -4.91
N PHE A 201 -7.57 13.17 -4.30
CA PHE A 201 -6.74 12.11 -4.86
C PHE A 201 -7.57 10.85 -4.96
N TYR A 202 -7.45 10.15 -6.08
CA TYR A 202 -8.20 8.94 -6.36
C TYR A 202 -7.25 7.74 -6.35
N SER A 203 -7.58 6.73 -5.56
CA SER A 203 -6.76 5.53 -5.40
C SER A 203 -7.61 4.28 -5.63
N LYS A 204 -7.02 3.28 -6.28
CA LYS A 204 -7.59 1.93 -6.33
C LYS A 204 -7.55 1.33 -4.93
N ILE A 205 -8.62 0.67 -4.53
CA ILE A 205 -8.75 0.03 -3.21
C ILE A 205 -9.14 -1.43 -3.38
N ALA A 206 -8.50 -2.30 -2.61
CA ALA A 206 -8.89 -3.69 -2.43
C ALA A 206 -9.07 -3.97 -0.93
N LEU A 207 -10.14 -4.67 -0.56
CA LEU A 207 -10.37 -5.11 0.80
C LEU A 207 -9.72 -6.48 1.01
N VAL A 208 -8.93 -6.62 2.06
CA VAL A 208 -8.20 -7.84 2.37
C VAL A 208 -8.68 -8.33 3.73
N ALA A 209 -9.48 -9.40 3.72
CA ALA A 209 -10.00 -10.00 4.93
C ALA A 209 -8.99 -11.03 5.45
N ASN A 210 -8.10 -10.59 6.35
CA ASN A 210 -7.04 -11.42 6.92
C ASN A 210 -7.56 -12.26 8.09
N LYS A 211 -6.84 -13.34 8.43
CA LYS A 211 -7.23 -14.34 9.43
C LYS A 211 -8.52 -15.08 9.04
N ASP A 212 -8.66 -15.39 7.75
CA ASP A 212 -9.82 -16.11 7.21
C ASP A 212 -9.94 -17.57 7.70
N ASP A 213 -8.95 -18.05 8.45
CA ASP A 213 -8.90 -19.34 9.12
C ASP A 213 -9.59 -19.36 10.49
N LEU A 214 -9.94 -18.20 11.06
CA LEU A 214 -10.56 -18.12 12.39
C LEU A 214 -12.04 -18.51 12.37
N PRO A 215 -12.59 -19.06 13.49
CA PRO A 215 -14.00 -19.43 13.59
C PRO A 215 -14.93 -18.25 13.25
N GLY A 216 -15.92 -18.50 12.39
CA GLY A 216 -16.89 -17.49 11.92
C GLY A 216 -16.36 -16.54 10.84
N ALA A 217 -15.09 -16.64 10.44
CA ALA A 217 -14.51 -15.73 9.44
C ALA A 217 -15.17 -15.89 8.05
N GLU A 218 -15.52 -17.11 7.66
CA GLU A 218 -16.18 -17.38 6.38
C GLU A 218 -17.52 -16.63 6.24
N GLU A 219 -18.34 -16.63 7.29
CA GLU A 219 -19.62 -15.95 7.33
C GLU A 219 -19.44 -14.42 7.29
N ARG A 220 -18.51 -13.89 8.09
CA ARG A 220 -18.16 -12.46 8.09
C ARG A 220 -17.60 -11.99 6.75
N ILE A 221 -16.78 -12.80 6.07
CA ILE A 221 -16.28 -12.51 4.72
C ILE A 221 -17.40 -12.55 3.69
N SER A 222 -18.37 -13.44 3.86
CA SER A 222 -19.54 -13.53 2.97
C SER A 222 -20.38 -12.26 3.09
N ILE A 223 -20.66 -11.81 4.31
CA ILE A 223 -21.32 -10.52 4.58
C ILE A 223 -20.51 -9.38 3.96
N LEU A 224 -19.19 -9.32 4.20
CA LEU A 224 -18.32 -8.29 3.63
C LEU A 224 -18.43 -8.23 2.10
N LYS A 225 -18.48 -9.39 1.43
CA LYS A 225 -18.68 -9.47 -0.02
C LYS A 225 -20.05 -8.97 -0.44
N GLU A 226 -21.13 -9.30 0.27
CA GLU A 226 -22.48 -8.80 -0.04
C GLU A 226 -22.54 -7.27 -0.06
N PHE A 227 -21.89 -6.61 0.90
CA PHE A 227 -21.90 -5.15 0.99
C PHE A 227 -20.93 -4.44 0.03
N TYR A 228 -19.77 -5.05 -0.25
CA TYR A 228 -18.66 -4.31 -0.87
C TYR A 228 -18.11 -4.88 -2.17
N LYS A 229 -18.46 -6.11 -2.59
CA LYS A 229 -17.84 -6.74 -3.78
C LYS A 229 -18.01 -5.95 -5.08
N GLU A 230 -19.11 -5.19 -5.20
CA GLU A 230 -19.40 -4.37 -6.38
C GLU A 230 -18.56 -3.10 -6.45
N ARG A 231 -17.98 -2.67 -5.31
CA ARG A 231 -17.15 -1.46 -5.20
C ARG A 231 -15.66 -1.77 -5.05
N PHE A 232 -15.34 -2.87 -4.38
CA PHE A 232 -13.97 -3.25 -4.05
C PHE A 232 -13.78 -4.76 -4.24
N PRO A 233 -12.68 -5.17 -4.87
CA PRO A 233 -12.22 -6.55 -4.78
C PRO A 233 -12.05 -6.96 -3.30
N VAL A 234 -12.67 -8.08 -2.92
CA VAL A 234 -12.55 -8.65 -1.57
C VAL A 234 -11.67 -9.90 -1.63
N ILE A 235 -10.52 -9.86 -0.95
CA ILE A 235 -9.48 -10.88 -0.99
C ILE A 235 -9.39 -11.55 0.39
N PRO A 236 -9.90 -12.78 0.57
CA PRO A 236 -9.65 -13.57 1.77
C PRO A 236 -8.17 -13.93 1.89
N LEU A 237 -7.62 -13.84 3.10
CA LEU A 237 -6.22 -14.09 3.37
C LEU A 237 -6.00 -14.78 4.71
N CYS A 238 -5.08 -15.73 4.71
CA CYS A 238 -4.46 -16.28 5.90
C CYS A 238 -2.95 -16.30 5.69
N THR A 239 -2.20 -15.61 6.56
CA THR A 239 -0.74 -15.46 6.42
C THR A 239 0.04 -16.75 6.59
N THR A 240 -0.57 -17.78 7.20
CA THR A 240 0.07 -19.11 7.35
C THR A 240 -0.21 -20.03 6.16
N SER A 241 -1.11 -19.65 5.26
CA SER A 241 -1.46 -20.44 4.07
C SER A 241 -0.73 -19.94 2.82
N ALA A 242 0.24 -20.72 2.34
CA ALA A 242 0.98 -20.41 1.11
C ALA A 242 0.06 -20.22 -0.10
N PHE A 243 -0.99 -21.06 -0.22
CA PHE A 243 -1.99 -20.93 -1.27
C PHE A 243 -2.74 -19.59 -1.22
N LYS A 244 -3.12 -19.13 -0.03
CA LYS A 244 -3.80 -17.84 0.16
C LYS A 244 -2.86 -16.66 -0.11
N LEU A 245 -1.59 -16.76 0.29
CA LEU A 245 -0.57 -15.78 -0.04
C LEU A 245 -0.35 -15.67 -1.57
N ASP A 246 -0.31 -16.79 -2.29
CA ASP A 246 -0.16 -16.77 -3.75
C ASP A 246 -1.42 -16.24 -4.45
N ASN A 247 -2.61 -16.58 -3.95
CA ASN A 247 -3.86 -15.97 -4.41
C ASN A 247 -3.84 -14.44 -4.18
N PHE A 248 -3.38 -13.98 -3.01
CA PHE A 248 -3.24 -12.56 -2.72
C PHE A 248 -2.34 -11.86 -3.73
N LYS A 249 -1.15 -12.41 -4.02
CA LYS A 249 -0.24 -11.83 -5.02
C LYS A 249 -0.91 -11.67 -6.39
N ARG A 250 -1.64 -12.71 -6.82
CA ARG A 250 -2.37 -12.70 -8.10
C ARG A 250 -3.47 -11.65 -8.13
N GLU A 251 -4.29 -11.57 -7.07
CA GLU A 251 -5.37 -10.59 -7.01
C GLU A 251 -4.82 -9.15 -6.92
N ILE A 252 -3.72 -8.92 -6.19
CA ILE A 252 -3.02 -7.63 -6.18
C ILE A 252 -2.53 -7.26 -7.58
N TYR A 253 -1.88 -8.19 -8.30
CA TYR A 253 -1.45 -7.97 -9.68
C TYR A 253 -2.63 -7.59 -10.60
N ARG A 254 -3.75 -8.29 -10.48
CA ARG A 254 -4.99 -7.98 -11.22
C ARG A 254 -5.51 -6.58 -10.87
N CYS A 255 -5.58 -6.23 -9.58
CA CYS A 255 -6.08 -4.93 -9.12
C CYS A 255 -5.22 -3.76 -9.59
N LEU A 256 -3.90 -3.96 -9.66
CA LEU A 256 -2.98 -2.95 -10.19
C LEU A 256 -3.30 -2.58 -11.65
N GLY A 257 -3.83 -3.53 -12.43
CA GLY A 257 -4.20 -3.31 -13.83
C GLY A 257 -2.98 -2.96 -14.67
N ILE A 258 -1.87 -3.66 -14.41
CA ILE A 258 -0.62 -3.56 -15.16
C ILE A 258 -0.48 -4.76 -16.10
N ILE A 259 0.37 -4.60 -17.10
CA ILE A 259 0.78 -5.64 -18.04
C ILE A 259 2.30 -5.71 -18.11
N ARG A 260 2.84 -6.89 -18.43
CA ARG A 260 4.25 -7.11 -18.73
C ARG A 260 4.43 -7.27 -20.23
N VAL A 261 5.34 -6.50 -20.80
CA VAL A 261 5.79 -6.69 -22.18
C VAL A 261 7.29 -6.94 -22.20
N TYR A 262 7.71 -7.80 -23.11
CA TYR A 262 9.08 -8.26 -23.22
C TYR A 262 9.74 -7.61 -24.43
N THR A 263 11.06 -7.54 -24.43
CA THR A 263 11.79 -6.93 -25.54
C THR A 263 12.77 -7.91 -26.15
N LYS A 264 13.04 -7.72 -27.43
CA LYS A 264 14.09 -8.44 -28.15
C LYS A 264 14.80 -7.52 -29.13
N ALA A 265 16.10 -7.78 -29.30
CA ALA A 265 16.86 -7.17 -30.37
C ALA A 265 16.65 -7.94 -31.70
N PRO A 266 16.80 -7.28 -32.86
CA PRO A 266 16.76 -7.95 -34.16
C PRO A 266 17.71 -9.14 -34.22
N GLY A 267 17.18 -10.31 -34.60
CA GLY A 267 17.94 -11.55 -34.71
C GLY A 267 18.30 -12.23 -33.38
N LYS A 268 17.88 -11.70 -32.23
CA LYS A 268 18.09 -12.32 -30.91
C LYS A 268 16.82 -12.95 -30.34
N GLN A 269 17.01 -13.81 -29.34
CA GLN A 269 15.92 -14.31 -28.50
C GLN A 269 15.38 -13.19 -27.59
N PRO A 270 14.09 -13.24 -27.22
CA PRO A 270 13.53 -12.29 -26.27
C PRO A 270 14.09 -12.45 -24.86
N ASP A 271 14.26 -11.32 -24.19
CA ASP A 271 14.51 -11.28 -22.77
C ASP A 271 13.17 -11.49 -22.05
N MET A 272 13.05 -12.64 -21.36
CA MET A 272 11.86 -13.01 -20.59
C MET A 272 12.04 -12.79 -19.08
N GLU A 273 13.22 -12.30 -18.65
CA GLU A 273 13.56 -12.12 -17.24
C GLU A 273 13.25 -10.70 -16.76
N ASP A 274 13.49 -9.68 -17.59
CA ASP A 274 13.26 -8.27 -17.24
C ASP A 274 12.18 -7.62 -18.12
N PRO A 275 10.87 -7.82 -17.79
CA PRO A 275 9.80 -7.21 -18.55
C PRO A 275 9.71 -5.70 -18.33
N VAL A 276 9.29 -4.99 -19.38
CA VAL A 276 8.79 -3.63 -19.26
C VAL A 276 7.36 -3.69 -18.71
N VAL A 277 7.15 -3.11 -17.53
CA VAL A 277 5.83 -3.07 -16.88
C VAL A 277 5.09 -1.78 -17.26
N LEU A 278 3.86 -1.95 -17.76
CA LEU A 278 3.02 -0.85 -18.26
C LEU A 278 1.61 -0.94 -17.66
N LYS A 279 0.81 0.11 -17.79
CA LYS A 279 -0.62 0.04 -17.45
C LYS A 279 -1.37 -0.70 -18.55
N LYS A 280 -2.42 -1.43 -18.18
CA LYS A 280 -3.32 -2.05 -19.16
C LYS A 280 -3.90 -0.96 -20.08
N GLY A 281 -3.89 -1.19 -21.39
CA GLY A 281 -4.27 -0.22 -22.41
C GLY A 281 -3.12 0.67 -22.90
N SER A 282 -1.89 0.47 -22.40
CA SER A 282 -0.70 1.11 -22.97
C SER A 282 -0.42 0.66 -24.40
N LEU A 283 0.24 1.53 -25.15
CA LEU A 283 0.54 1.34 -26.57
C LEU A 283 2.03 1.02 -26.77
N VAL A 284 2.41 0.56 -27.96
CA VAL A 284 3.81 0.31 -28.36
C VAL A 284 4.71 1.51 -28.05
N ILE A 285 4.23 2.74 -28.29
CA ILE A 285 4.99 3.97 -28.01
C ILE A 285 5.27 4.17 -26.51
N ASP A 286 4.38 3.70 -25.63
CA ASP A 286 4.56 3.80 -24.19
C ASP A 286 5.63 2.82 -23.71
N ALA A 287 5.66 1.61 -24.28
CA ALA A 287 6.74 0.65 -24.04
C ALA A 287 8.10 1.22 -24.47
N ALA A 288 8.17 1.81 -25.67
CA ALA A 288 9.39 2.46 -26.16
C ALA A 288 9.85 3.59 -25.21
N ARG A 289 8.91 4.40 -24.70
CA ARG A 289 9.18 5.50 -23.78
C ARG A 289 9.65 5.03 -22.41
N ALA A 290 9.10 3.92 -21.92
CA ALA A 290 9.49 3.31 -20.65
C ALA A 290 10.94 2.79 -20.68
N ILE A 291 11.40 2.32 -21.84
CA ILE A 291 12.80 1.92 -22.05
C ILE A 291 13.70 3.16 -22.14
N HIS A 292 13.42 4.06 -23.10
CA HIS A 292 14.19 5.29 -23.26
C HIS A 292 13.42 6.36 -24.04
N LYS A 293 13.61 7.64 -23.69
CA LYS A 293 12.95 8.76 -24.39
C LYS A 293 13.26 8.80 -25.88
N ASP A 294 14.50 8.46 -26.27
CA ASP A 294 14.91 8.45 -27.68
C ASP A 294 14.34 7.29 -28.49
N PHE A 295 14.06 6.15 -27.85
CA PHE A 295 13.36 5.04 -28.51
C PHE A 295 11.99 5.50 -28.97
N ALA A 296 11.23 6.11 -28.06
CA ALA A 296 9.93 6.67 -28.39
C ALA A 296 10.02 7.74 -29.49
N LYS A 297 11.03 8.63 -29.45
CA LYS A 297 11.19 9.71 -30.43
C LYS A 297 11.49 9.19 -31.84
N ASN A 298 12.35 8.19 -31.96
CA ASN A 298 12.85 7.70 -33.25
C ASN A 298 12.11 6.45 -33.76
N LEU A 299 11.15 5.92 -33.00
CA LEU A 299 10.42 4.71 -33.38
C LEU A 299 9.71 4.87 -34.74
N LYS A 300 10.13 4.08 -35.73
CA LYS A 300 9.47 4.00 -37.05
C LYS A 300 8.32 3.00 -37.02
N TYR A 301 8.57 1.81 -36.46
CA TYR A 301 7.58 0.76 -36.26
C TYR A 301 8.10 -0.26 -35.24
N ALA A 302 7.25 -1.16 -34.78
CA ALA A 302 7.67 -2.33 -34.01
C ALA A 302 7.24 -3.61 -34.71
N ARG A 303 7.89 -4.72 -34.37
CA ARG A 303 7.33 -6.05 -34.60
C ARG A 303 6.86 -6.64 -33.29
N ILE A 304 5.72 -7.30 -33.33
CA ILE A 304 5.09 -7.90 -32.16
C ILE A 304 4.98 -9.42 -32.29
N TRP A 305 5.17 -10.12 -31.17
CA TRP A 305 4.81 -11.53 -31.03
C TRP A 305 3.88 -11.64 -29.82
N GLY A 306 2.58 -11.60 -30.10
CA GLY A 306 1.52 -11.76 -29.10
C GLY A 306 0.81 -13.10 -29.24
N LYS A 307 -0.09 -13.39 -28.30
CA LYS A 307 -0.87 -14.64 -28.29
C LYS A 307 -1.94 -14.67 -29.40
N ASN A 308 -2.45 -13.50 -29.77
CA ASN A 308 -3.53 -13.31 -30.74
C ASN A 308 -3.04 -12.73 -32.09
N GLU A 309 -1.74 -12.43 -32.21
CA GLU A 309 -1.15 -11.75 -33.37
C GLU A 309 -0.33 -12.73 -34.23
N PHE A 310 -0.16 -12.41 -35.52
CA PHE A 310 0.78 -13.16 -36.34
C PHE A 310 2.21 -12.90 -35.86
N LYS A 311 2.99 -13.96 -35.65
CA LYS A 311 4.35 -13.87 -35.11
C LYS A 311 5.23 -12.95 -35.96
N GLY A 312 5.68 -11.83 -35.39
CA GLY A 312 6.57 -10.87 -36.04
C GLY A 312 5.84 -9.88 -36.95
N GLN A 313 4.53 -9.72 -36.77
CA GLN A 313 3.72 -8.73 -37.46
C GLN A 313 4.26 -7.33 -37.21
N LYS A 314 4.38 -6.54 -38.28
CA LYS A 314 4.71 -5.12 -38.19
C LYS A 314 3.50 -4.37 -37.66
N VAL A 315 3.70 -3.60 -36.59
CA VAL A 315 2.67 -2.76 -35.96
C VAL A 315 3.14 -1.32 -35.85
N GLU A 316 2.15 -0.42 -35.83
CA GLU A 316 2.36 1.01 -35.65
C GLU A 316 2.59 1.37 -34.18
N ARG A 317 2.90 2.64 -33.92
CA ARG A 317 3.29 3.14 -32.58
C ARG A 317 2.10 3.15 -31.62
N GLU A 318 0.90 3.27 -32.17
CA GLU A 318 -0.38 3.37 -31.47
C GLU A 318 -1.05 1.99 -31.27
N HIS A 319 -0.40 0.90 -31.67
CA HIS A 319 -0.94 -0.44 -31.47
C HIS A 319 -1.05 -0.75 -29.97
N PRO A 320 -2.21 -1.25 -29.48
CA PRO A 320 -2.40 -1.61 -28.09
C PRO A 320 -1.57 -2.83 -27.71
N LEU A 321 -1.08 -2.85 -26.47
CA LEU A 321 -0.30 -3.98 -25.94
C LEU A 321 -1.14 -4.85 -25.01
N GLU A 322 -0.86 -6.14 -25.06
CA GLU A 322 -1.42 -7.17 -24.19
C GLU A 322 -0.35 -7.77 -23.25
N GLU A 323 -0.82 -8.48 -22.22
CA GLU A 323 0.03 -9.20 -21.29
C GLU A 323 0.86 -10.27 -22.01
N GLY A 324 2.18 -10.17 -21.88
CA GLY A 324 3.13 -11.14 -22.40
C GLY A 324 3.60 -10.88 -23.83
N ASP A 325 3.19 -9.78 -24.45
CA ASP A 325 3.66 -9.42 -25.79
C ASP A 325 5.18 -9.22 -25.81
N VAL A 326 5.81 -9.67 -26.89
CA VAL A 326 7.23 -9.42 -27.17
C VAL A 326 7.37 -8.36 -28.25
N LEU A 327 8.22 -7.37 -28.03
CA LEU A 327 8.46 -6.24 -28.93
C LEU A 327 9.89 -6.21 -29.47
N GLU A 328 10.01 -6.02 -30.77
CA GLU A 328 11.26 -5.66 -31.46
C GLU A 328 11.10 -4.26 -32.04
N PHE A 329 11.79 -3.27 -31.46
CA PHE A 329 11.69 -1.88 -31.90
C PHE A 329 12.59 -1.61 -33.10
N HIS A 330 12.06 -0.92 -34.12
CA HIS A 330 12.80 -0.45 -35.29
C HIS A 330 12.81 1.08 -35.31
N ILE A 331 13.97 1.66 -35.01
CA ILE A 331 14.24 3.11 -34.94
C ILE A 331 14.92 3.65 -36.21
#